data_AF-A0A1W9W070-F1
#
_entry.id   AF-A0A1W9W070-F1
#
_cell.length_a   1.000
_cell.length_b   1.000
_cell.length_c   1.000
_cell.angle_alpha   90.00
_cell.angle_beta   90.00
_cell.angle_gamma   90.00
#
_symmetry.space_group_name_H-M   'P 1'
#
loop_
_entity.id
_entity.type
_entity.pdbx_description
1 polymer ?
#
loop_
_entity_poly.entity_id
_entity_poly.type
_entity_poly.pdbx_seq_one_letter_code
_entity_poly.pdbx_strand_id
1 'polypeptide(L)'
;MYTTSKFMKQLLKSNKIYNKVIKDVRKDLSELSFFDKIEIQEENLKENFKKNFFSIFMLSLIEFLEAEKEDIVKYGKCLFSLRGIITCTDNIIDNESKGVIFLNGIKEKTTENTLLTLLLQKNLEKIIFELDVENTGISNKVLESIYLIHYVWREMMNLKIYQLYYII
;
A
#
# COMPACT_ATOMS: atom_id res chain seq x y z
N MET A 1 -7.60 16.36 -25.90
CA MET A 1 -6.35 16.83 -25.27
C MET A 1 -6.60 17.15 -23.81
N TYR A 2 -6.15 16.30 -22.89
CA TYR A 2 -6.12 16.65 -21.46
C TYR A 2 -5.03 17.70 -21.26
N THR A 3 -5.38 18.92 -20.86
CA THR A 3 -4.37 19.95 -20.60
C THR A 3 -3.56 19.56 -19.36
N THR A 4 -2.24 19.73 -19.41
CA THR A 4 -1.31 19.44 -18.30
C THR A 4 -1.78 20.05 -16.97
N SER A 5 -2.45 21.20 -17.03
CA SER A 5 -3.11 21.87 -15.90
C SER A 5 -4.20 21.04 -15.22
N LYS A 6 -5.05 20.35 -15.97
CA LYS A 6 -6.16 19.54 -15.41
C LYS A 6 -5.64 18.30 -14.69
N PHE A 7 -4.66 17.63 -15.27
CA PHE A 7 -4.01 16.46 -14.66
C PHE A 7 -3.25 16.83 -13.36
N MET A 8 -2.50 17.94 -13.38
CA MET A 8 -1.81 18.42 -12.17
C MET A 8 -2.78 18.80 -11.04
N LYS A 9 -3.93 19.43 -11.37
CA LYS A 9 -4.99 19.69 -10.38
C LYS A 9 -5.55 18.41 -9.77
N GLN A 10 -5.73 17.36 -10.58
CA GLN A 10 -6.17 16.06 -10.11
C GLN A 10 -5.15 15.46 -9.14
N LEU A 11 -3.87 15.40 -9.52
CA LEU A 11 -2.80 14.89 -8.66
C LEU A 11 -2.71 15.62 -7.31
N LEU A 12 -2.90 16.94 -7.29
CA LEU A 12 -2.95 17.71 -6.05
C LEU A 12 -4.16 17.37 -5.17
N LYS A 13 -5.31 17.07 -5.79
CA LYS A 13 -6.50 16.61 -5.08
C LYS A 13 -6.26 15.22 -4.49
N SER A 14 -5.73 14.29 -5.27
CA SER A 14 -5.41 12.94 -4.83
C SER A 14 -4.32 12.91 -3.76
N ASN A 15 -3.37 13.85 -3.77
CA ASN A 15 -2.38 14.04 -2.70
C ASN A 15 -3.06 14.40 -1.36
N LYS A 16 -4.06 15.30 -1.37
CA LYS A 16 -4.85 15.63 -0.17
C LYS A 16 -5.64 14.43 0.33
N ILE A 17 -6.21 13.65 -0.60
CA ILE A 17 -6.93 12.41 -0.27
C ILE A 17 -5.98 11.39 0.34
N TYR A 18 -4.78 11.20 -0.21
CA TYR A 18 -3.80 10.26 0.35
C TYR A 18 -3.35 10.66 1.76
N ASN A 19 -3.22 11.96 2.05
CA ASN A 19 -2.99 12.41 3.43
C ASN A 19 -4.17 12.08 4.36
N LYS A 20 -5.41 12.14 3.87
CA LYS A 20 -6.57 11.67 4.64
C LYS A 20 -6.50 10.15 4.86
N VAL A 21 -6.11 9.38 3.84
CA VAL A 21 -5.91 7.92 3.95
C VAL A 21 -4.94 7.58 5.07
N ILE A 22 -3.76 8.23 5.12
CA ILE A 22 -2.76 7.96 6.18
C ILE A 22 -3.37 8.21 7.58
N LYS A 23 -4.10 9.31 7.74
CA LYS A 23 -4.77 9.65 9.01
C LYS A 23 -5.86 8.66 9.39
N ASP A 24 -6.65 8.21 8.43
CA ASP A 24 -7.70 7.24 8.68
C ASP A 24 -7.11 5.86 9.00
N VAL A 25 -6.03 5.42 8.32
CA VAL A 25 -5.31 4.20 8.69
C VAL A 25 -4.74 4.28 10.11
N ARG A 26 -4.16 5.43 10.49
CA ARG A 26 -3.67 5.66 11.85
C ARG A 26 -4.79 5.52 12.87
N LYS A 27 -5.97 6.05 12.57
CA LYS A 27 -7.17 5.92 13.41
C LYS A 27 -7.60 4.46 13.52
N ASP A 28 -7.67 3.73 12.41
CA ASP A 28 -8.04 2.31 12.40
C ASP A 28 -7.08 1.47 13.28
N LEU A 29 -5.79 1.81 13.25
CA LEU A 29 -4.76 1.13 14.04
C LEU A 29 -4.73 1.53 15.51
N SER A 30 -5.34 2.66 15.89
CA SER A 30 -5.37 3.15 17.27
C SER A 30 -6.17 2.27 18.24
N GLU A 31 -7.00 1.36 17.70
CA GLU A 31 -7.77 0.38 18.48
C GLU A 31 -6.91 -0.76 19.03
N LEU A 32 -5.65 -0.89 18.58
CA LEU A 32 -4.73 -1.94 19.03
C LEU A 32 -4.11 -1.60 20.37
N SER A 33 -4.02 -2.59 21.26
CA SER A 33 -3.43 -2.43 22.60
C SER A 33 -1.95 -2.04 22.59
N PHE A 34 -1.25 -2.26 21.48
CA PHE A 34 0.17 -1.94 21.28
C PHE A 34 0.37 -0.81 20.26
N PHE A 35 -0.65 0.02 20.01
CA PHE A 35 -0.56 1.13 19.06
C PHE A 35 0.59 2.10 19.37
N ASP A 36 0.99 2.25 20.64
CA ASP A 36 2.16 3.03 21.05
C ASP A 36 3.48 2.54 20.45
N LYS A 37 3.51 1.31 19.93
CA LYS A 37 4.63 0.72 19.20
C LYS A 37 4.55 0.91 17.69
N ILE A 38 3.41 1.34 17.16
CA ILE A 38 3.22 1.53 15.72
C ILE A 38 3.59 2.97 15.38
N GLU A 39 4.60 3.13 14.53
CA GLU A 39 4.97 4.43 13.96
C GLU A 39 4.47 4.53 12.54
N ILE A 40 3.73 5.59 12.22
CA ILE A 40 3.30 5.92 10.86
C ILE A 40 3.88 7.28 10.51
N GLN A 41 4.69 7.32 9.45
CA GLN A 41 5.33 8.54 8.99
C GLN A 41 4.29 9.43 8.28
N GLU A 42 3.88 10.49 8.96
CA GLU A 42 3.06 11.55 8.38
C GLU A 42 3.97 12.62 7.77
N GLU A 43 3.82 12.84 6.47
CA GLU A 43 4.61 13.80 5.71
C GLU A 43 3.79 15.03 5.36
N ASN A 44 4.45 16.18 5.25
CA ASN A 44 3.80 17.37 4.70
C ASN A 44 3.41 17.13 3.23
N LEU A 45 2.47 17.92 2.69
CA LEU A 45 1.94 17.72 1.33
C LEU A 45 3.02 17.60 0.23
N LYS A 46 4.11 18.35 0.34
CA LYS A 46 5.19 18.35 -0.66
C LYS A 46 6.03 17.08 -0.58
N GLU A 47 6.38 16.66 0.63
CA GLU A 47 7.19 15.47 0.84
C GLU A 47 6.39 14.19 0.58
N ASN A 48 5.11 14.19 0.97
CA ASN A 48 4.17 13.14 0.63
C ASN A 48 4.06 12.95 -0.89
N PHE A 49 4.00 14.05 -1.64
CA PHE A 49 3.95 13.99 -3.10
C PHE A 49 5.16 13.27 -3.71
N LYS A 50 6.36 13.48 -3.15
CA LYS A 50 7.59 12.85 -3.62
C LYS A 50 7.68 11.39 -3.23
N LYS A 51 7.50 11.08 -1.93
CA LYS A 51 7.68 9.73 -1.38
C LYS A 51 6.54 8.78 -1.72
N ASN A 52 5.35 9.31 -1.98
CA ASN A 52 4.13 8.54 -2.22
C ASN A 52 3.52 8.82 -3.60
N PHE A 53 4.32 9.28 -4.57
CA PHE A 53 3.87 9.62 -5.92
C PHE A 53 3.05 8.50 -6.57
N PHE A 54 3.51 7.24 -6.48
CA PHE A 54 2.80 6.10 -7.04
C PHE A 54 1.39 5.95 -6.45
N SER A 55 1.25 5.96 -5.13
CA SER A 55 -0.06 5.85 -4.48
C SER A 55 -0.98 7.03 -4.83
N ILE A 56 -0.42 8.24 -4.92
CA ILE A 56 -1.16 9.45 -5.33
C ILE A 56 -1.61 9.35 -6.78
N PHE A 57 -0.75 8.86 -7.66
CA PHE A 57 -1.08 8.63 -9.06
C PHE A 57 -2.19 7.58 -9.20
N MET A 58 -2.08 6.44 -8.52
CA MET A 58 -3.12 5.41 -8.53
C MET A 58 -4.46 5.94 -8.02
N LEU A 59 -4.47 6.70 -6.92
CA LEU A 59 -5.68 7.37 -6.44
C LEU A 59 -6.25 8.36 -7.46
N SER A 60 -5.39 9.08 -8.19
CA SER A 60 -5.85 10.01 -9.22
C SER A 60 -6.55 9.32 -10.38
N LEU A 61 -6.13 8.10 -10.72
CA LEU A 61 -6.77 7.25 -11.72
C LEU A 61 -8.11 6.70 -11.21
N ILE A 62 -8.16 6.20 -9.97
CA ILE A 62 -9.41 5.72 -9.35
C ILE A 62 -10.44 6.84 -9.29
N GLU A 63 -10.02 8.04 -8.91
CA GLU A 63 -10.85 9.24 -8.90
C GLU A 63 -11.30 9.67 -10.31
N PHE A 64 -10.44 9.44 -11.33
CA PHE A 64 -10.80 9.69 -12.72
C PHE A 64 -11.84 8.70 -13.26
N LEU A 65 -11.86 7.47 -12.74
CA LEU A 65 -12.86 6.45 -13.08
C LEU A 65 -14.21 6.65 -12.38
N GLU A 66 -14.43 7.82 -11.75
CA GLU A 66 -15.70 8.23 -11.11
C GLU A 66 -16.19 7.31 -9.98
N ALA A 67 -15.26 6.66 -9.27
CA ALA A 67 -15.60 5.95 -8.03
C ALA A 67 -16.29 6.89 -7.02
N GLU A 68 -17.24 6.35 -6.24
CA GLU A 68 -17.93 7.13 -5.21
C GLU A 68 -16.92 7.73 -4.22
N LYS A 69 -17.16 8.98 -3.80
CA LYS A 69 -16.22 9.72 -2.94
C LYS A 69 -15.87 8.99 -1.64
N GLU A 70 -16.80 8.22 -1.10
CA GLU A 70 -16.61 7.44 0.13
C GLU A 70 -15.67 6.24 -0.11
N ASP A 71 -15.76 5.62 -1.29
CA ASP A 71 -14.92 4.48 -1.66
C ASP A 71 -13.51 4.87 -2.06
N ILE A 72 -13.28 6.08 -2.59
CA ILE A 72 -11.92 6.53 -2.94
C ILE A 72 -10.97 6.46 -1.74
N VAL A 73 -11.46 6.80 -0.54
CA VAL A 73 -10.64 6.69 0.68
C VAL A 73 -10.38 5.22 1.03
N LYS A 74 -11.39 4.35 0.95
CA LYS A 74 -11.24 2.90 1.17
C LYS A 74 -10.24 2.29 0.19
N TYR A 75 -10.34 2.58 -1.11
CA TYR A 75 -9.34 2.18 -2.11
C TYR A 75 -7.95 2.70 -1.79
N GLY A 76 -7.85 3.94 -1.28
CA GLY A 76 -6.59 4.48 -0.79
C GLY A 76 -6.00 3.68 0.37
N LYS A 77 -6.83 3.24 1.32
CA LYS A 77 -6.40 2.37 2.42
C LYS A 77 -5.96 0.98 1.91
N CYS A 78 -6.62 0.44 0.89
CA CYS A 78 -6.17 -0.78 0.22
C CYS A 78 -4.77 -0.59 -0.40
N LEU A 79 -4.56 0.50 -1.15
CA LEU A 79 -3.26 0.84 -1.73
C LEU A 79 -2.16 1.01 -0.67
N PHE A 80 -2.47 1.67 0.45
CA PHE A 80 -1.56 1.81 1.58
C PHE A 80 -1.14 0.44 2.13
N SER A 81 -2.12 -0.43 2.38
CA SER A 81 -1.88 -1.75 2.97
C SER A 81 -1.08 -2.66 2.04
N LEU A 82 -1.45 -2.71 0.76
CA LEU A 82 -0.73 -3.48 -0.27
C LEU A 82 0.72 -3.03 -0.43
N ARG A 83 0.95 -1.71 -0.51
CA ARG A 83 2.31 -1.18 -0.63
C ARG A 83 3.14 -1.50 0.61
N GLY A 84 2.53 -1.38 1.80
CA GLY A 84 3.19 -1.74 3.05
C GLY A 84 3.61 -3.21 3.09
N ILE A 85 2.73 -4.13 2.67
CA ILE A 85 3.03 -5.58 2.58
C ILE A 85 4.22 -5.84 1.63
N ILE A 86 4.22 -5.21 0.45
CA ILE A 86 5.33 -5.34 -0.51
C ILE A 86 6.62 -4.82 0.12
N THR A 87 6.60 -3.63 0.72
CA THR A 87 7.78 -3.04 1.36
C THR A 87 8.29 -3.90 2.52
N CYS A 88 7.41 -4.50 3.32
CA CYS A 88 7.82 -5.43 4.38
C CYS A 88 8.50 -6.67 3.81
N THR A 89 8.00 -7.19 2.69
CA THR A 89 8.59 -8.34 2.00
C THR A 89 9.96 -8.00 1.44
N ASP A 90 10.11 -6.84 0.79
CA ASP A 90 11.39 -6.34 0.30
C ASP A 90 12.39 -6.13 1.45
N ASN A 91 11.96 -5.53 2.56
CA ASN A 91 12.80 -5.35 3.75
C ASN A 91 13.32 -6.68 4.33
N ILE A 92 12.51 -7.75 4.29
CA ILE A 92 12.94 -9.10 4.73
C ILE A 92 14.00 -9.66 3.79
N ILE A 93 13.79 -9.56 2.48
CA ILE A 93 14.69 -10.13 1.47
C ILE A 93 16.03 -9.35 1.42
N ASP A 94 15.95 -8.02 1.47
CA ASP A 94 17.09 -7.13 1.28
C ASP A 94 17.76 -6.72 2.61
N ASN A 95 17.22 -7.16 3.75
CA ASN A 95 17.65 -6.78 5.10
C ASN A 95 17.65 -5.25 5.30
N GLU A 96 16.60 -4.59 4.84
CA GLU A 96 16.43 -3.13 4.92
C GLU A 96 15.39 -2.73 5.99
N SER A 97 15.16 -1.42 6.11
CA SER A 97 14.16 -0.84 7.01
C SER A 97 13.57 0.41 6.35
N LYS A 98 12.94 0.22 5.19
CA LYS A 98 12.26 1.27 4.43
C LYS A 98 10.75 1.19 4.67
N GLY A 99 10.05 2.28 4.40
CA GLY A 99 8.58 2.29 4.44
C GLY A 99 8.02 3.54 5.09
N VAL A 100 6.71 3.50 5.31
CA VAL A 100 5.92 4.58 5.93
C VAL A 100 5.24 4.13 7.22
N ILE A 101 5.39 2.86 7.58
CA ILE A 101 4.87 2.26 8.80
C ILE A 101 5.92 1.30 9.37
N PHE A 102 6.12 1.36 10.69
CA PHE A 102 7.14 0.61 11.42
C PHE A 102 6.58 0.08 12.73
N LEU A 103 7.17 -1.00 13.26
CA LEU A 103 6.77 -1.59 14.53
C LEU A 103 7.94 -1.55 15.52
N ASN A 104 7.96 -0.51 16.33
CA ASN A 104 9.01 -0.25 17.30
C ASN A 104 9.02 -1.28 18.44
N GLY A 105 10.21 -1.60 18.95
CA GLY A 105 10.40 -2.51 20.08
C GLY A 105 10.69 -3.97 19.69
N ILE A 106 10.73 -4.30 18.39
CA ILE A 106 11.18 -5.59 17.89
C ILE A 106 12.56 -5.40 17.25
N LYS A 107 13.57 -6.11 17.75
CA LYS A 107 14.96 -5.96 17.26
C LYS A 107 15.22 -6.72 15.97
N GLU A 108 14.51 -7.82 15.76
CA GLU A 108 14.74 -8.73 14.65
C GLU A 108 13.85 -8.31 13.47
N LYS A 109 14.47 -7.86 12.38
CA LYS A 109 13.78 -7.25 11.23
C LYS A 109 12.80 -8.19 10.56
N THR A 110 13.09 -9.49 10.50
CA THR A 110 12.19 -10.47 9.89
C THR A 110 10.90 -10.55 10.68
N THR A 111 11.00 -10.66 12.00
CA THR A 111 9.87 -10.69 12.94
C THR A 111 9.08 -9.38 12.87
N GLU A 112 9.76 -8.23 12.88
CA GLU A 112 9.11 -6.92 12.76
C GLU A 112 8.27 -6.84 11.49
N ASN A 113 8.87 -7.07 10.32
CA ASN A 113 8.21 -6.95 9.03
C ASN A 113 7.15 -8.05 8.82
N THR A 114 7.32 -9.24 9.41
CA THR A 114 6.30 -10.30 9.38
C THR A 114 5.05 -9.89 10.17
N LEU A 115 5.22 -9.38 11.39
CA LEU A 115 4.09 -8.93 12.20
C LEU A 115 3.38 -7.73 11.56
N LEU A 116 4.15 -6.81 10.99
CA LEU A 116 3.61 -5.68 10.25
C LEU A 116 2.83 -6.13 9.00
N THR A 117 3.33 -7.14 8.27
CA THR A 117 2.61 -7.75 7.14
C THR A 117 1.27 -8.34 7.58
N LEU A 118 1.24 -9.11 8.66
CA LEU A 118 0.00 -9.69 9.20
C LEU A 118 -1.02 -8.62 9.60
N LEU A 119 -0.54 -7.54 10.22
CA LEU A 119 -1.38 -6.42 10.61
C LEU A 119 -1.98 -5.71 9.39
N LEU A 120 -1.16 -5.43 8.37
CA LEU A 120 -1.59 -4.78 7.14
C LEU A 120 -2.55 -5.66 6.34
N GLN A 121 -2.31 -6.98 6.30
CA GLN A 121 -3.21 -7.93 5.67
C GLN A 121 -4.58 -7.95 6.35
N LYS A 122 -4.63 -8.03 7.69
CA LYS A 122 -5.88 -7.98 8.45
C LYS A 122 -6.68 -6.71 8.13
N ASN A 123 -6.02 -5.56 8.07
CA ASN A 123 -6.68 -4.31 7.72
C ASN A 123 -7.18 -4.31 6.26
N LEU A 124 -6.36 -4.81 5.33
CA LEU A 124 -6.73 -4.93 3.92
C LEU A 124 -7.99 -5.79 3.74
N GLU A 125 -8.03 -6.96 4.37
CA GLU A 125 -9.19 -7.87 4.33
C GLU A 125 -10.46 -7.19 4.84
N LYS A 126 -10.38 -6.47 5.96
CA LYS A 126 -11.51 -5.69 6.50
C LYS A 126 -12.01 -4.65 5.50
N ILE A 127 -11.11 -3.86 4.91
CA ILE A 127 -11.49 -2.80 3.96
C ILE A 127 -12.09 -3.38 2.68
N ILE A 128 -11.50 -4.48 2.18
CA ILE A 128 -12.02 -5.21 1.02
C ILE A 128 -13.44 -5.72 1.30
N PHE A 129 -13.69 -6.29 2.49
CA PHE A 129 -15.03 -6.72 2.89
C PHE A 129 -16.03 -5.55 2.95
N GLU A 130 -15.61 -4.39 3.47
CA GLU A 130 -16.43 -3.16 3.49
C GLU A 130 -16.65 -2.51 2.12
N LEU A 131 -15.83 -2.84 1.12
CA LEU A 131 -16.01 -2.46 -0.28
C LEU A 131 -16.90 -3.46 -1.04
N ASP A 132 -16.89 -4.72 -0.63
CA ASP A 132 -17.65 -5.81 -1.26
C ASP A 132 -19.02 -6.01 -0.58
N VAL A 133 -19.75 -4.90 -0.35
CA VAL A 133 -21.04 -4.90 0.37
C VAL A 133 -22.11 -5.78 -0.31
N GLU A 134 -21.98 -6.02 -1.62
CA GLU A 134 -22.86 -6.90 -2.41
C GLU A 134 -22.31 -8.32 -2.61
N ASN A 135 -21.15 -8.67 -2.05
CA ASN A 135 -20.55 -10.01 -2.15
C ASN A 135 -20.29 -10.44 -3.62
N THR A 136 -19.82 -9.49 -4.43
CA THR A 136 -19.54 -9.62 -5.87
C THR A 136 -18.32 -10.51 -6.18
N GLY A 137 -17.55 -10.87 -5.16
CA GLY A 137 -16.33 -11.68 -5.30
C GLY A 137 -15.12 -10.90 -5.83
N ILE A 138 -15.19 -9.57 -5.86
CA ILE A 138 -14.07 -8.70 -6.23
C ILE A 138 -12.91 -8.90 -5.26
N SER A 139 -13.21 -9.07 -3.97
CA SER A 139 -12.28 -9.43 -2.90
C SER A 139 -11.40 -10.63 -3.27
N ASN A 140 -12.04 -11.75 -3.63
CA ASN A 140 -11.37 -12.98 -4.06
C ASN A 140 -10.56 -12.76 -5.34
N LYS A 141 -11.09 -12.04 -6.33
CA LYS A 141 -10.37 -11.74 -7.58
C LYS A 141 -9.12 -10.89 -7.34
N VAL A 142 -9.15 -9.94 -6.42
CA VAL A 142 -7.99 -9.11 -6.06
C VAL A 142 -6.95 -9.97 -5.34
N LEU A 143 -7.35 -10.82 -4.39
CA LEU A 143 -6.45 -11.75 -3.71
C LEU A 143 -5.83 -12.77 -4.68
N GLU A 144 -6.62 -13.34 -5.58
CA GLU A 144 -6.15 -14.20 -6.67
C GLU A 144 -5.18 -13.45 -7.58
N SER A 145 -5.45 -12.19 -7.92
CA SER A 145 -4.56 -11.38 -8.75
C SER A 145 -3.23 -11.10 -8.05
N ILE A 146 -3.24 -10.78 -6.75
CA ILE A 146 -2.03 -10.59 -5.95
C ILE A 146 -1.23 -11.89 -5.85
N TYR A 147 -1.91 -13.01 -5.59
CA TYR A 147 -1.30 -14.34 -5.56
C TYR A 147 -0.66 -14.68 -6.91
N LEU A 148 -1.37 -14.44 -8.02
CA LEU A 148 -0.85 -14.66 -9.37
C LEU A 148 0.36 -13.77 -9.68
N ILE A 149 0.33 -12.48 -9.30
CA ILE A 149 1.47 -11.57 -9.47
C ILE A 149 2.68 -12.08 -8.68
N HIS A 150 2.49 -12.48 -7.41
CA HIS A 150 3.57 -13.02 -6.58
C HIS A 150 4.10 -14.36 -7.12
N TYR A 151 3.20 -15.27 -7.53
CA TYR A 151 3.55 -16.56 -8.12
C TYR A 151 4.35 -16.38 -9.42
N VAL A 152 3.87 -15.53 -10.34
CA VAL A 152 4.58 -15.20 -11.59
C VAL A 152 5.94 -14.58 -11.29
N TRP A 153 6.02 -13.63 -10.35
CA TRP A 153 7.29 -13.03 -9.96
C TRP A 153 8.27 -14.06 -9.39
N ARG A 154 7.80 -15.00 -8.55
CA ARG A 154 8.61 -16.08 -7.98
C ARG A 154 9.08 -17.07 -9.04
N GLU A 155 8.21 -17.43 -9.98
CA GLU A 155 8.57 -18.29 -11.11
C GLU A 155 9.60 -17.60 -12.02
N MET A 156 9.46 -16.30 -12.26
CA MET A 156 10.48 -15.50 -12.97
C MET A 156 11.82 -15.48 -12.23
N MET A 157 11.82 -15.46 -10.89
CA MET A 157 13.03 -15.55 -10.06
C MET A 157 13.65 -16.97 -10.09
N ASN A 158 12.83 -18.02 -10.11
CA ASN A 158 13.27 -19.43 -10.20
C ASN A 158 13.83 -19.79 -11.59
N LEU A 159 13.40 -19.11 -12.65
CA LEU A 159 13.78 -19.38 -14.04
C LEU A 159 15.22 -18.97 -14.44
N LYS A 160 16.14 -18.76 -13.48
CA LYS A 160 17.57 -18.45 -13.77
C LYS A 160 17.82 -17.23 -14.68
N ILE A 161 16.87 -16.31 -14.86
CA ILE A 161 17.12 -15.08 -15.65
C ILE A 161 18.06 -14.12 -14.89
N TYR A 162 18.17 -14.24 -13.57
CA TYR A 162 19.11 -13.46 -12.76
C TYR A 162 20.57 -13.94 -12.79
N GLN A 163 20.88 -15.11 -13.37
CA GLN A 163 22.29 -15.54 -13.56
C GLN A 163 22.97 -14.88 -14.77
N LEU A 164 22.23 -14.14 -15.61
CA LEU A 164 22.80 -13.46 -16.79
C LEU A 164 23.23 -12.01 -16.52
N TYR A 165 22.82 -11.38 -15.42
CA TYR A 165 23.16 -9.98 -15.11
C TYR A 165 24.39 -9.79 -14.19
N TYR A 166 25.08 -10.87 -13.83
CA TYR A 166 26.35 -10.83 -13.10
C TYR A 166 27.57 -11.28 -13.94
N ILE A 167 27.42 -11.35 -15.28
CA ILE A 167 28.50 -11.70 -16.23
C ILE A 167 28.78 -10.57 -17.26
N ILE A 168 28.30 -9.35 -17.03
CA ILE A 168 28.75 -8.15 -17.78
C ILE A 168 29.03 -7.04 -16.78
#